data_AF-A0A0X2NJT5-F1
#
_entry.id   AF-A0A0X2NJT5-F1
#
_cell.length_a   1.000
_cell.length_b   1.000
_cell.length_c   1.000
_cell.angle_alpha   90.00
_cell.angle_beta   90.00
_cell.angle_gamma   90.00
#
_symmetry.space_group_name_H-M   'P 1'
#
loop_
_entity.id
_entity.type
_entity.pdbx_description
1 polymer ?
#
loop_
_entity_poly.entity_id
_entity_poly.type
_entity_poly.pdbx_seq_one_letter_code
_entity_poly.pdbx_strand_id
1 'polypeptide(L)' 'MWALLGMAPFSGIDVGVNRGGPVHWDNYVAHGSWRYSGTLHSVRYEPGERTPYSPEVLAESARDAAEVVD' A
#
# COMPACT_ATOMS: atom_id res chain seq x y z
N MET A 1 2.50 8.36 6.29
CA MET A 1 2.91 7.30 7.23
C MET A 1 1.78 6.31 7.50
N TRP A 2 0.61 6.76 7.96
CA TRP A 2 -0.53 5.88 8.30
C TRP A 2 -1.06 4.99 7.17
N ALA A 3 -1.02 5.45 5.91
CA ALA A 3 -1.47 4.66 4.75
C ALA A 3 -0.77 3.30 4.60
N LEU A 4 0.49 3.18 5.04
CA LEU A 4 1.23 1.92 4.96
C LEU A 4 0.88 0.96 6.10
N LEU A 5 0.39 1.47 7.25
CA LEU A 5 -0.04 0.61 8.36
C LEU A 5 -1.27 -0.24 8.00
N GLY A 6 -2.19 0.28 7.18
CA GLY A 6 -3.41 -0.43 6.80
C GLY A 6 -3.19 -1.59 5.81
N MET A 7 -2.15 -1.51 4.97
CA MET A 7 -1.80 -2.55 3.98
C MET A 7 -0.79 -3.57 4.51
N ALA A 8 -0.04 -3.23 5.56
CA ALA A 8 0.99 -4.08 6.14
C ALA A 8 0.56 -5.09 7.23
N PRO A 9 -0.70 -5.20 7.74
CA PRO A 9 -0.93 -5.97 8.96
C PRO A 9 -0.86 -7.50 8.77
N PHE A 10 -0.88 -8.01 7.54
CA PHE A 10 -0.92 -9.46 7.29
C PHE A 10 0.33 -10.05 6.63
N SER A 11 1.11 -9.27 5.88
CA SER A 11 2.34 -9.76 5.23
C SER A 11 3.52 -8.79 5.24
N GLY A 12 3.35 -7.55 5.73
CA GLY A 12 4.32 -6.47 5.51
C GLY A 12 4.40 -6.03 4.04
N ILE A 13 5.38 -5.17 3.72
CA ILE A 13 5.68 -4.75 2.35
C ILE A 13 6.93 -5.48 1.87
N ASP A 14 6.75 -6.48 1.01
CA ASP A 14 7.86 -7.22 0.40
C ASP A 14 8.38 -6.52 -0.86
N VAL A 15 9.70 -6.47 -1.03
CA VAL A 15 10.36 -6.00 -2.26
C VAL A 15 11.03 -7.17 -2.95
N GLY A 16 10.71 -7.37 -4.23
CA GLY A 16 11.34 -8.42 -5.02
C GLY A 16 10.85 -9.82 -4.71
N VAL A 17 9.81 -10.00 -3.90
CA VAL A 17 9.15 -11.29 -3.69
C VAL A 17 7.69 -11.05 -3.33
N ASN A 18 6.80 -11.93 -3.74
CA ASN A 18 5.41 -11.91 -3.30
C ASN A 18 5.08 -13.22 -2.58
N ARG A 19 4.84 -13.15 -1.27
CA ARG A 19 4.48 -14.30 -0.44
C ARG A 19 2.97 -14.53 -0.34
N GLY A 20 2.15 -13.53 -0.67
CA GLY A 20 0.69 -13.54 -0.47
C GLY A 20 -0.11 -14.32 -1.53
N GLY A 21 0.46 -14.59 -2.70
CA GLY A 21 -0.16 -15.45 -3.70
C GLY A 21 0.34 -15.16 -5.12
N PRO A 22 0.66 -16.19 -5.93
CA PRO A 22 1.17 -15.98 -7.28
C PRO A 22 0.08 -15.39 -8.18
N VAL A 23 0.40 -14.29 -8.88
CA VAL A 23 -0.46 -13.71 -9.92
C VAL A 23 -0.37 -14.53 -11.22
N HIS A 24 0.71 -15.32 -11.39
CA HIS A 24 0.97 -16.16 -12.54
C HIS A 24 1.39 -17.58 -12.11
N TRP A 25 0.55 -18.58 -12.38
CA TRP A 25 0.74 -19.94 -11.88
C TRP A 25 1.89 -20.70 -12.54
N ASP A 26 2.08 -20.59 -13.85
CA ASP A 26 3.17 -21.35 -14.52
C ASP A 26 4.55 -20.94 -14.00
N ASN A 27 4.77 -19.64 -13.79
CA ASN A 27 5.97 -19.12 -13.14
C ASN A 27 6.15 -19.65 -11.72
N TYR A 28 5.07 -19.76 -10.95
CA TYR A 28 5.14 -20.31 -9.60
C TYR A 28 5.49 -21.80 -9.60
N VAL A 29 4.94 -22.57 -10.52
CA VAL A 29 5.29 -24.00 -10.68
C VAL A 29 6.76 -24.17 -11.07
N ALA A 30 7.27 -23.32 -11.96
CA ALA A 30 8.65 -23.39 -12.42
C ALA A 30 9.68 -22.86 -11.41
N HIS A 31 9.35 -21.82 -10.66
CA HIS A 31 10.32 -21.02 -9.90
C HIS A 31 9.90 -20.66 -8.46
N GLY A 32 8.74 -21.12 -8.00
CA GLY A 32 8.13 -20.70 -6.72
C GLY A 32 7.79 -19.20 -6.74
N SER A 33 7.93 -18.51 -5.61
CA SER A 33 7.72 -17.06 -5.53
C SER A 33 8.73 -16.23 -6.35
N TRP A 34 9.68 -16.88 -7.03
CA TRP A 34 10.70 -16.30 -7.92
C TRP A 34 11.31 -15.00 -7.40
N ARG A 35 11.97 -15.10 -6.24
CA ARG A 35 12.55 -13.94 -5.57
C ARG A 35 13.61 -13.25 -6.45
N TYR A 36 13.60 -11.93 -6.44
CA TYR A 36 14.69 -11.09 -6.93
C TYR A 36 15.99 -11.46 -6.20
N SER A 37 17.06 -11.66 -6.96
CA SER A 37 18.36 -12.10 -6.46
C SER A 37 19.46 -11.02 -6.50
N GLY A 38 19.16 -9.87 -7.11
CA GLY A 38 20.09 -8.74 -7.17
C GLY A 38 20.21 -8.01 -5.84
N THR A 39 21.15 -7.07 -5.78
CA THR A 39 21.34 -6.21 -4.61
C THR A 39 20.38 -5.01 -4.68
N LEU A 40 19.52 -4.88 -3.68
CA LEU A 40 18.72 -3.66 -3.49
C LEU A 40 19.56 -2.62 -2.74
N HIS A 41 19.88 -1.51 -3.40
CA HIS A 41 20.68 -0.43 -2.79
C HIS A 41 19.85 0.52 -1.94
N SER A 42 18.63 0.82 -2.36
CA SER A 42 17.69 1.67 -1.61
C SER A 42 16.26 1.39 -2.04
N VAL A 43 15.33 1.60 -1.11
CA VAL A 43 13.88 1.52 -1.36
C VAL A 43 13.24 2.73 -0.69
N ARG A 44 12.38 3.43 -1.42
CA ARG A 44 11.63 4.57 -0.92
C ARG A 44 10.15 4.35 -1.19
N TYR A 45 9.36 4.38 -0.12
CA TYR A 45 7.90 4.32 -0.20
C TYR A 45 7.33 5.70 0.06
N GLU A 46 6.60 6.20 -0.93
CA GLU A 46 5.80 7.41 -0.78
C GLU A 46 4.34 7.00 -0.88
N PRO A 47 3.53 7.31 0.14
CA PRO A 47 2.09 7.25 -0.02
C PRO A 47 1.67 8.12 -1.21
N GLY A 48 0.81 7.58 -2.07
CA GLY A 48 0.19 8.37 -3.14
C GLY A 48 -0.70 9.48 -2.59
N GLU A 49 -1.18 10.33 -3.50
CA GLU A 49 -2.16 11.37 -3.18
C GLU A 49 -3.40 10.75 -2.52
N ARG A 50 -3.95 11.44 -1.53
CA ARG A 50 -5.17 10.96 -0.86
C ARG A 50 -6.31 10.99 -1.86
N THR A 51 -7.16 9.97 -1.83
CA THR A 51 -8.35 10.00 -2.66
C THR A 51 -9.27 11.13 -2.18
N PRO A 52 -10.05 11.76 -3.07
CA PRO A 52 -10.98 12.84 -2.68
C PRO A 52 -12.04 12.43 -1.65
N TYR A 53 -12.23 11.12 -1.49
CA TYR A 53 -13.22 10.49 -0.62
C TYR A 53 -12.57 9.71 0.53
N SER A 54 -11.31 10.00 0.88
CA SER A 54 -10.70 9.40 2.05
C SER A 54 -11.49 9.81 3.31
N PRO A 55 -11.64 8.92 4.31
CA PRO A 55 -12.35 9.25 5.54
C PRO A 55 -11.84 10.52 6.22
N GLU A 56 -10.53 10.77 6.16
CA GLU A 56 -9.91 11.98 6.68
C GLU A 56 -10.30 13.24 5.89
N VAL A 57 -10.30 13.17 4.56
CA VAL A 57 -10.71 14.28 3.69
C VAL A 57 -12.19 14.61 3.89
N LEU A 58 -13.03 13.58 4.06
CA LEU A 58 -14.44 13.74 4.38
C LEU A 58 -14.66 14.34 5.78
N ALA A 59 -13.85 13.93 6.76
CA ALA A 59 -13.92 14.45 8.14
C ALA A 59 -13.40 15.89 8.28
N GLU A 60 -12.44 16.30 7.43
CA GLU A 60 -12.03 17.70 7.29
C GLU A 60 -13.16 18.50 6.64
N SER A 61 -13.68 18.05 5.50
CA SER A 61 -14.78 18.73 4.79
C SER A 61 -16.04 18.90 5.64
N ALA A 62 -16.36 17.93 6.48
CA ALA A 62 -17.50 18.00 7.39
C ALA A 62 -17.30 19.00 8.54
N ARG A 63 -16.05 19.18 9.02
CA ARG A 63 -15.71 20.21 10.02
C ARG A 63 -15.81 21.61 9.44
N ASP A 64 -15.25 21.81 8.24
CA ASP A 64 -15.32 23.10 7.54
C ASP A 64 -16.78 23.47 7.24
N ALA A 65 -17.60 22.50 6.83
CA ALA A 65 -19.02 22.71 6.65
C ALA A 65 -19.71 23.13 7.96
N ALA A 66 -19.39 22.49 9.09
CA ALA A 66 -19.97 22.80 10.39
C ALA A 66 -19.63 24.22 10.89
N GLU A 67 -18.45 24.75 10.58
CA GLU A 67 -18.08 26.14 10.92
C GLU A 67 -18.81 27.20 10.06
N VAL A 68 -19.30 26.83 8.87
CA VAL A 68 -20.02 27.76 7.98
C VAL A 68 -21.50 27.86 8.32
N VAL A 69 -22.06 26.88 9.03
CA VAL A 69 -23.48 26.85 9.45
C VAL A 69 -23.74 27.38 10.86
N ASP A 70 -22.71 27.84 11.57
CA ASP A 70 -22.79 28.58 12.84
C ASP A 70 -22.57 30.09 12.61
#